data_AF-A0A525JEX6-F1
#
_entry.id   AF-A0A525JEX6-F1
#
_cell.length_a   1.000
_cell.length_b   1.000
_cell.length_c   1.000
_cell.angle_alpha   90.00
_cell.angle_beta   90.00
_cell.angle_gamma   90.00
#
_symmetry.space_group_name_H-M   'P 1'
#
loop_
_entity.id
_entity.type
_entity.pdbx_description
1 polymer ?
#
loop_
_entity_poly.entity_id
_entity_poly.type
_entity_poly.pdbx_seq_one_letter_code
_entity_poly.pdbx_strand_id
1 'polypeptide(L)'
;MIYFRSLVGTKRRLGLDDERSWIIVPEANRFVWPVPDLRPRTPGDTASAAYGKLPAKLFEDVRDKLAAAIERRLARALKRS
;
A
#
# COMPACT_ATOMS: atom_id res chain seq x y z
N MET A 1 -0.70 -4.40 -11.86
CA MET A 1 0.00 -5.13 -10.78
C MET A 1 1.50 -4.95 -11.00
N ILE A 2 2.25 -4.52 -9.98
CA ILE A 2 3.69 -4.30 -10.12
C ILE A 2 4.43 -5.30 -9.25
N TYR A 3 5.42 -5.94 -9.85
CA TYR A 3 6.41 -6.72 -9.13
C TYR A 3 7.52 -5.80 -8.62
N PHE A 4 7.82 -5.88 -7.33
CA PHE A 4 8.95 -5.19 -6.72
C PHE A 4 10.02 -6.22 -6.34
N ARG A 5 11.26 -5.94 -6.73
CA ARG A 5 12.42 -6.77 -6.38
C ARG A 5 12.69 -6.58 -4.87
N SER A 6 12.58 -7.67 -4.11
CA SER A 6 12.82 -7.84 -2.66
C SER A 6 12.46 -6.66 -1.73
N LEU A 7 11.37 -6.81 -0.97
CA LEU A 7 10.95 -5.89 0.10
C LEU A 7 11.22 -6.43 1.51
N VAL A 8 12.02 -7.48 1.65
CA VAL A 8 12.16 -8.27 2.90
C VAL A 8 12.45 -7.40 4.12
N GLY A 9 13.43 -6.48 4.04
CA GLY A 9 13.75 -5.58 5.15
C GLY A 9 12.63 -4.60 5.52
N THR A 10 11.82 -4.18 4.55
CA THR A 10 10.64 -3.34 4.80
C THR A 10 9.50 -4.15 5.38
N LYS A 11 9.24 -5.35 4.85
CA LYS A 11 8.19 -6.24 5.37
C LYS A 11 8.44 -6.60 6.83
N ARG A 12 9.67 -7.02 7.17
CA ARG A 12 10.05 -7.31 8.56
C ARG A 12 9.91 -6.10 9.48
N ARG A 13 10.38 -4.92 9.05
CA ARG A 13 10.22 -3.67 9.83
C ARG A 13 8.74 -3.33 10.09
N LEU A 14 7.87 -3.63 9.14
CA LEU A 14 6.43 -3.37 9.23
C LEU A 14 5.64 -4.54 9.85
N GLY A 15 6.30 -5.64 10.24
CA GLY A 15 5.65 -6.82 10.79
C GLY A 15 4.75 -7.57 9.80
N LEU A 16 5.07 -7.49 8.50
CA LEU A 16 4.42 -8.28 7.44
C LEU A 16 5.10 -9.64 7.31
N ASP A 17 4.38 -10.64 6.81
CA ASP A 17 4.90 -11.98 6.51
C ASP A 17 6.05 -11.97 5.48
N ASP A 18 6.66 -13.12 5.21
CA ASP A 18 7.69 -13.27 4.18
C ASP A 18 7.12 -13.65 2.80
N GLU A 19 5.78 -13.75 2.68
CA GLU A 19 5.09 -14.12 1.44
C GLU A 19 5.21 -13.04 0.35
N ARG A 20 4.87 -13.38 -0.89
CA ARG A 20 4.89 -12.39 -1.96
C ARG A 20 3.75 -11.37 -1.79
N SER A 21 4.08 -10.08 -1.89
CA SER A 21 3.09 -8.99 -1.82
C SER A 21 3.10 -8.13 -3.08
N TRP A 22 1.99 -7.46 -3.34
CA TRP A 22 1.76 -6.65 -4.54
C TRP A 22 1.15 -5.30 -4.17
N ILE A 23 1.50 -4.26 -4.92
CA ILE A 23 0.79 -2.97 -4.86
C ILE A 23 -0.12 -2.86 -6.09
N ILE A 24 -1.41 -2.61 -5.86
CA ILE A 24 -2.41 -2.37 -6.89
C ILE A 24 -2.39 -0.87 -7.20
N VAL A 25 -1.58 -0.47 -8.18
CA VAL A 25 -1.36 0.95 -8.47
C VAL A 25 -2.54 1.71 -9.10
N PRO A 26 -3.35 1.18 -10.02
CA PRO A 26 -4.45 1.97 -10.57
C PRO A 26 -5.59 2.20 -9.58
N GLU A 27 -5.48 1.75 -8.33
CA GLU A 27 -6.52 1.89 -7.30
C GLU A 27 -5.95 2.65 -6.10
N ALA A 28 -6.49 3.85 -5.86
CA ALA A 28 -6.11 4.70 -4.74
C ALA A 28 -7.25 4.81 -3.73
N ASN A 29 -7.06 4.25 -2.53
CA ASN A 29 -8.02 4.37 -1.44
C ASN A 29 -7.93 5.78 -0.82
N ARG A 30 -9.08 6.43 -0.60
CA ARG A 30 -9.18 7.72 0.10
C ARG A 30 -10.08 7.58 1.34
N PHE A 31 -9.50 7.79 2.52
CA PHE A 31 -10.18 7.72 3.82
C PHE A 31 -9.41 8.52 4.90
N VAL A 32 -10.05 8.78 6.05
CA VAL A 32 -9.43 9.46 7.21
C VAL A 32 -8.95 8.42 8.21
N TRP A 33 -7.66 8.44 8.56
CA TRP A 33 -7.11 7.49 9.52
C TRP A 33 -7.48 7.85 10.98
N PRO A 34 -7.81 6.89 11.86
CA PRO A 34 -8.04 5.45 11.61
C PRO A 34 -9.50 5.16 11.19
N VAL A 35 -9.71 4.26 10.22
CA VAL A 35 -11.05 3.75 9.83
C VAL A 35 -11.22 2.26 10.18
N PRO A 36 -12.46 1.77 10.36
CA PRO A 36 -12.75 0.34 10.53
C PRO A 36 -12.28 -0.53 9.36
N ASP A 37 -12.30 0.01 8.13
CA ASP A 37 -11.83 -0.69 6.92
C ASP A 37 -10.31 -0.93 6.91
N LEU A 38 -9.58 -0.29 7.82
CA LEU A 38 -8.17 -0.57 8.02
C LEU A 38 -8.03 -1.98 8.56
N ARG A 39 -7.24 -2.82 7.90
CA ARG A 39 -7.04 -4.20 8.35
C ARG A 39 -5.93 -4.24 9.40
N PRO A 40 -6.26 -4.44 10.69
CA PRO A 40 -5.26 -4.58 11.72
C PRO A 40 -4.53 -5.93 11.57
N ARG A 41 -3.31 -6.03 12.11
CA ARG A 41 -2.63 -7.32 12.22
C ARG A 41 -3.26 -8.19 13.31
N THR A 42 -3.75 -7.56 14.38
CA THR A 42 -4.47 -8.20 15.48
C THR A 42 -5.96 -7.82 15.39
N PRO A 43 -6.89 -8.78 15.26
CA PRO A 43 -8.32 -8.46 15.22
C PRO A 43 -8.77 -7.62 16.41
N GLY A 44 -9.48 -6.52 16.16
CA GLY A 44 -9.96 -5.59 17.19
C GLY A 44 -8.96 -4.51 17.63
N ASP A 45 -7.69 -4.59 17.23
CA ASP A 45 -6.66 -3.59 17.56
C ASP A 45 -6.26 -2.79 16.31
N THR A 46 -6.95 -1.67 16.06
CA THR A 46 -6.69 -0.78 14.91
C THR A 46 -5.28 -0.18 14.93
N ALA A 47 -4.64 -0.06 16.10
CA ALA A 47 -3.27 0.43 16.22
C ALA A 47 -2.24 -0.58 15.71
N SER A 48 -2.58 -1.87 15.64
CA SER A 48 -1.69 -2.91 15.11
C SER A 48 -1.52 -2.89 13.59
N ALA A 49 -2.27 -2.05 12.87
CA ALA A 49 -2.16 -1.93 11.43
C ALA A 49 -0.73 -1.58 10.99
N ALA A 50 -0.26 -2.21 9.92
CA ALA A 50 1.08 -1.96 9.40
C ALA A 50 1.16 -0.55 8.80
N TYR A 51 1.97 0.31 9.42
CA TYR A 51 2.20 1.68 8.97
C TYR A 51 3.68 2.03 9.08
N GLY A 52 4.24 2.67 8.04
CA GLY A 52 5.61 3.16 8.07
C GLY A 52 6.20 3.45 6.69
N LYS A 53 7.48 3.83 6.69
CA LYS A 53 8.18 4.29 5.48
C LYS A 53 8.45 3.14 4.51
N LEU A 54 8.26 3.43 3.23
CA LEU A 54 8.72 2.61 2.10
C LEU A 54 10.16 2.99 1.70
N PRO A 55 10.93 2.07 1.08
CA PRO A 55 12.18 2.44 0.42
C PRO A 55 11.94 3.50 -0.66
N ALA A 56 12.87 4.44 -0.82
CA ALA A 56 12.73 5.56 -1.76
C ALA A 56 12.43 5.07 -3.20
N LYS A 57 13.24 4.13 -3.70
CA LYS A 57 13.06 3.52 -5.03
C LYS A 57 11.66 2.90 -5.23
N LEU A 58 11.13 2.22 -4.20
CA LEU A 58 9.79 1.64 -4.25
C LEU A 58 8.73 2.74 -4.37
N PHE A 59 8.85 3.78 -3.56
CA PHE A 59 7.92 4.90 -3.56
C PHE A 59 7.91 5.62 -4.91
N GLU A 60 9.09 5.92 -5.46
CA GLU A 60 9.24 6.54 -6.78
C GLU A 60 8.59 5.69 -7.88
N ASP A 61 8.88 4.39 -7.91
CA ASP A 61 8.29 3.48 -8.90
C ASP A 61 6.76 3.42 -8.81
N VAL A 62 6.20 3.47 -7.59
CA VAL A 62 4.74 3.50 -7.37
C VAL A 62 4.15 4.83 -7.85
N ARG A 63 4.78 5.95 -7.48
CA ARG A 63 4.35 7.31 -7.85
C ARG A 63 4.30 7.46 -9.37
N ASP A 64 5.37 7.10 -10.05
CA ASP A 64 5.50 7.30 -11.50
C ASP A 64 4.48 6.44 -12.27
N LYS A 65 4.23 5.21 -11.80
CA LYS A 65 3.21 4.34 -12.40
C LYS A 65 1.79 4.78 -12.11
N LEU A 66 1.54 5.36 -10.93
CA LEU A 66 0.24 5.95 -10.61
C LEU A 66 0.00 7.19 -11.51
N ALA A 67 1.00 8.05 -11.67
CA ALA A 67 0.92 9.21 -12.57
C ALA A 67 0.59 8.80 -14.01
N ALA A 68 1.32 7.82 -14.55
CA ALA A 68 1.05 7.27 -15.88
C ALA A 68 -0.36 6.66 -16.00
N ALA A 69 -0.87 6.01 -14.95
CA ALA A 69 -2.23 5.48 -14.93
C ALA A 69 -3.29 6.59 -14.90
N ILE A 70 -3.04 7.70 -14.20
CA ILE A 70 -3.90 8.88 -14.17
C ILE A 70 -3.95 9.53 -15.56
N GLU A 71 -2.80 9.77 -16.18
CA GLU A 71 -2.71 10.35 -17.53
C GLU A 71 -3.49 9.55 -18.57
N ARG A 72 -3.42 8.21 -18.46
CA ARG A 72 -4.14 7.28 -19.33
C ARG A 72 -5.61 7.07 -18.94
N ARG A 73 -6.11 7.74 -17.89
CA ARG A 73 -7.46 7.58 -17.34
C ARG A 73 -7.80 6.14 -16.90
N LEU A 74 -6.78 5.41 -16.45
CA LEU A 74 -6.90 4.03 -15.95
C LEU A 74 -6.96 3.97 -14.42
N ALA A 75 -6.66 5.07 -13.72
CA ALA A 75 -6.69 5.16 -12.27
C ALA A 75 -8.11 5.39 -11.73
N ARG A 76 -8.42 4.77 -10.59
CA ARG A 76 -9.69 4.91 -9.86
C ARG A 76 -9.43 5.30 -8.42
N ALA A 77 -10.11 6.33 -7.95
CA ALA A 77 -10.17 6.68 -6.53
C ALA A 77 -11.28 5.87 -5.86
N LEU A 78 -10.92 5.01 -4.90
CA LEU A 78 -11.86 4.19 -4.15
C LEU A 78 -12.19 4.88 -2.83
N LYS A 79 -13.48 5.18 -2.63
CA LYS A 79 -13.99 5.62 -1.33
C LYS A 79 -14.14 4.38 -0.45
N ARG A 80 -13.46 4.37 0.69
CA ARG A 80 -13.61 3.35 1.73
C ARG A 80 -14.15 4.00 3.00
N SER A 81 -15.01 3.28 3.71
CA SER A 81 -15.83 3.79 4.81
C SER A 81 -15.23 3.48 6.18
#